data_AF-A0A3E1K4R5-F1
#
_entry.id   AF-A0A3E1K4R5-F1
#
_cell.length_a   1.000
_cell.length_b   1.000
_cell.length_c   1.000
_cell.angle_alpha   90.00
_cell.angle_beta   90.00
_cell.angle_gamma   90.00
#
_symmetry.space_group_name_H-M   'P 1'
#
loop_
_entity.id
_entity.type
_entity.pdbx_description
1 polymer ?
#
loop_
_entity_poly.entity_id
_entity_poly.type
_entity_poly.pdbx_seq_one_letter_code
_entity_poly.pdbx_strand_id
1 'polypeptide(L)'
;MRAWRRVSGSGSRVGPARRVQEGPGSGSGTPCRRRRQGGFTLIEVLLAIALVSIIMAMAYGGFRASVRATKSGEEVIEQTNRLRVVQQFVRRQLMQSRALIIEQFEDGEIVRFQGDRDHVRFVSPMPGYLSYGGPYVQELSLERGSEGMELVYYYAMLNGYETGALEDTTDGRVLMEDIGDGEFIFLDFDPETGETFWTDLWEEPERLPLAVGVLLDLESDRGLVWPDLIAPVMVDTSQSRARSVRSTRDMMIRQRGAGDSDR
;
A
#
# COMPACT_ATOMS: atom_id res chain seq x y z
N MET A 1 17.38 -44.87 -3.83
CA MET A 1 17.07 -45.77 -4.95
C MET A 1 16.62 -44.96 -6.16
N ARG A 2 17.46 -44.84 -7.20
CA ARG A 2 17.10 -44.72 -8.62
C ARG A 2 18.40 -44.56 -9.41
N ALA A 3 18.75 -45.64 -10.10
CA ALA A 3 19.92 -45.80 -10.93
C ALA A 3 19.70 -45.16 -12.30
N TRP A 4 20.73 -44.54 -12.87
CA TRP A 4 20.81 -44.33 -14.33
C TRP A 4 22.19 -44.70 -14.86
N ARG A 5 22.13 -45.28 -16.05
CA ARG A 5 23.03 -46.25 -16.66
C ARG A 5 24.08 -45.55 -17.53
N ARG A 6 25.29 -46.10 -17.50
CA ARG A 6 26.41 -45.83 -18.40
C ARG A 6 26.10 -46.39 -19.81
N VAL A 7 26.40 -45.63 -20.86
CA VAL A 7 26.50 -46.13 -22.23
C VAL A 7 27.88 -45.77 -22.79
N SER A 8 28.66 -46.81 -23.07
CA SER A 8 29.92 -46.81 -23.80
C SER A 8 29.66 -47.36 -25.20
N GLY A 9 30.11 -46.65 -26.25
CA GLY A 9 30.10 -47.15 -27.62
C GLY A 9 31.52 -47.27 -28.16
N SER A 10 32.06 -48.50 -28.18
CA SER A 10 33.24 -48.87 -28.96
C SER A 10 32.80 -49.32 -30.36
N GLY A 11 33.49 -48.87 -31.40
CA GLY A 11 33.29 -49.32 -32.78
C GLY A 11 34.60 -49.42 -33.52
N SER A 12 35.32 -50.52 -33.31
CA SER A 12 36.47 -50.95 -34.12
C SER A 12 35.99 -51.56 -35.44
N ARG A 13 36.58 -51.17 -36.57
CA ARG A 13 36.61 -51.98 -37.80
C ARG A 13 38.02 -52.00 -38.39
N VAL A 14 38.49 -53.22 -38.60
CA VAL A 14 39.74 -53.62 -39.24
C VAL A 14 39.40 -54.19 -40.62
N GLY A 15 40.26 -53.94 -41.61
CA GLY A 15 40.32 -54.64 -42.89
C GLY A 15 40.99 -53.81 -44.00
N PRO A 16 41.56 -54.43 -45.04
CA PRO A 16 42.71 -55.33 -44.96
C PRO A 16 43.94 -54.80 -45.73
N ALA A 17 45.06 -55.48 -45.53
CA ALA A 17 46.34 -55.27 -46.19
C ALA A 17 46.26 -55.43 -47.73
N ARG A 18 46.87 -54.50 -48.46
CA ARG A 18 47.28 -54.70 -49.85
C ARG A 18 48.70 -54.19 -50.05
N ARG A 19 49.56 -55.09 -50.49
CA ARG A 19 51.00 -54.94 -50.74
C ARG A 19 51.20 -54.57 -52.21
N VAL A 20 51.82 -53.42 -52.52
CA VAL A 20 52.38 -53.06 -53.84
C VAL A 20 53.53 -52.08 -53.54
N GLN A 21 54.78 -52.55 -53.49
CA GLN A 21 55.78 -52.58 -54.57
C GLN A 21 56.64 -51.32 -54.57
N GLU A 22 57.87 -51.48 -54.05
CA GLU A 22 58.96 -50.50 -54.15
C GLU A 22 59.47 -50.42 -55.58
N GLY A 23 59.71 -49.20 -56.05
CA GLY A 23 60.43 -48.85 -57.27
C GLY A 23 61.02 -47.45 -57.11
N PRO A 24 62.29 -47.20 -57.47
CA PRO A 24 63.02 -46.02 -57.05
C PRO A 24 62.95 -44.87 -58.05
N GLY A 25 63.17 -43.66 -57.55
CA GLY A 25 63.64 -42.52 -58.34
C GLY A 25 62.58 -41.48 -58.63
N SER A 26 62.74 -40.31 -58.02
CA SER A 26 63.01 -39.06 -58.75
C SER A 26 62.85 -37.90 -57.78
N GLY A 27 63.95 -37.17 -57.59
CA GLY A 27 63.96 -35.94 -56.82
C GLY A 27 63.03 -34.92 -57.46
N SER A 28 61.99 -34.55 -56.72
CA SER A 28 61.33 -33.27 -56.91
C SER A 28 61.44 -32.53 -55.58
N GLY A 29 62.44 -31.65 -55.50
CA GLY A 29 62.53 -30.66 -54.43
C GLY A 29 61.26 -29.84 -54.45
N THR A 30 60.31 -30.20 -53.58
CA THR A 30 59.12 -29.40 -53.35
C THR A 30 59.63 -28.09 -52.74
N PRO A 31 59.44 -26.93 -53.40
CA PRO A 31 59.89 -25.69 -52.81
C PRO A 31 59.09 -25.50 -51.52
N CYS A 32 59.79 -25.48 -50.37
CA CYS A 32 59.25 -24.99 -49.12
C CYS A 32 58.81 -23.56 -49.36
N ARG A 33 57.53 -23.39 -49.74
CA ARG A 33 56.87 -22.10 -49.84
C ARG A 33 56.93 -21.54 -48.43
N ARG A 34 57.90 -20.64 -48.16
CA ARG A 34 57.94 -19.88 -46.91
C ARG A 34 56.58 -19.22 -46.79
N ARG A 35 55.73 -19.74 -45.91
CA ARG A 35 54.53 -19.04 -45.48
C ARG A 35 55.05 -17.72 -44.91
N ARG A 36 54.84 -16.63 -45.64
CA ARG A 36 55.02 -15.30 -45.07
C ARG A 36 54.05 -15.24 -43.91
N GLN A 37 54.57 -15.33 -42.69
CA GLN A 37 53.80 -15.02 -41.50
C GLN A 37 53.44 -13.55 -41.63
N GLY A 38 52.17 -13.27 -41.94
CA GLY A 38 51.65 -11.92 -41.88
C GLY A 38 51.67 -11.49 -40.42
N GLY A 39 52.62 -10.65 -40.05
CA GLY A 39 52.58 -9.96 -38.77
C GLY A 39 51.40 -8.99 -38.78
N PHE A 40 50.69 -8.89 -37.65
CA PHE A 40 49.64 -7.89 -37.47
C PHE A 40 50.22 -6.50 -37.69
N THR A 41 49.53 -5.68 -38.47
CA THR A 41 49.92 -4.29 -38.65
C THR A 41 49.55 -3.48 -37.40
N LEU A 42 50.31 -2.44 -37.07
CA LEU A 42 50.02 -1.55 -35.94
C LEU A 42 48.58 -1.01 -36.01
N ILE A 43 48.10 -0.72 -37.22
CA ILE A 43 46.75 -0.19 -37.44
C ILE A 43 45.65 -1.19 -37.12
N GLU A 44 45.89 -2.50 -37.28
CA GLU A 44 44.93 -3.55 -36.96
C GLU A 44 44.77 -3.72 -35.44
N VAL A 45 45.87 -3.61 -34.70
CA VAL A 45 45.83 -3.59 -33.22
C VAL A 45 45.11 -2.34 -32.72
N LEU A 46 45.37 -1.18 -33.32
CA LEU A 46 44.67 0.06 -32.98
C LEU A 46 43.16 -0.03 -33.29
N LEU A 47 42.78 -0.61 -34.42
CA LEU A 47 41.37 -0.80 -34.80
C LEU A 47 40.68 -1.78 -33.85
N ALA A 48 41.34 -2.88 -33.48
CA ALA A 48 40.81 -3.86 -32.53
C ALA A 48 40.57 -3.23 -31.16
N ILE A 49 41.52 -2.44 -30.64
CA ILE A 49 41.37 -1.73 -29.37
C ILE A 49 40.23 -0.70 -29.46
N ALA A 50 40.14 0.06 -30.55
CA ALA A 50 39.06 1.03 -30.78
C ALA A 50 37.68 0.35 -30.76
N LEU A 51 37.52 -0.77 -31.48
CA LEU A 51 36.26 -1.53 -31.50
C LEU A 51 35.91 -2.09 -30.13
N VAL A 52 36.88 -2.67 -29.41
CA VAL A 52 36.66 -3.17 -28.04
C VAL A 52 36.22 -2.03 -27.12
N SER A 53 36.86 -0.85 -27.21
CA SER A 53 36.49 0.30 -26.38
C SER A 53 35.07 0.82 -26.68
N ILE A 54 34.64 0.80 -27.94
CA ILE A 54 33.26 1.17 -28.32
C ILE A 54 32.25 0.15 -27.78
N ILE A 55 32.52 -1.15 -27.93
CA ILE A 55 31.67 -2.22 -27.38
C ILE A 55 31.56 -2.10 -25.86
N MET A 56 32.67 -1.86 -25.18
CA MET A 56 32.71 -1.69 -23.72
C MET A 56 31.93 -0.45 -23.27
N ALA A 57 32.04 0.67 -23.99
CA ALA A 57 31.28 1.89 -23.71
C ALA A 57 29.76 1.67 -23.86
N MET A 58 29.34 0.97 -24.91
CA MET A 58 27.93 0.61 -25.10
C MET A 58 27.42 -0.36 -24.03
N ALA A 59 28.20 -1.38 -23.68
CA ALA A 59 27.86 -2.32 -22.61
C ALA A 59 27.73 -1.61 -21.26
N TYR A 60 28.65 -0.69 -20.94
CA TYR A 60 28.60 0.10 -19.73
C TYR A 60 27.41 1.08 -19.72
N GLY A 61 27.13 1.72 -20.86
CA GLY A 61 25.95 2.57 -21.04
C GLY A 61 24.64 1.81 -20.83
N GLY A 62 24.51 0.63 -21.45
CA GLY A 62 23.37 -0.26 -21.27
C GLY A 62 23.22 -0.75 -19.83
N PHE A 63 24.32 -1.16 -19.19
CA PHE A 63 24.31 -1.59 -17.79
C PHE A 63 23.86 -0.45 -16.84
N ARG A 64 24.38 0.76 -17.04
CA ARG A 64 24.00 1.95 -16.25
C ARG A 64 22.54 2.33 -16.48
N ALA A 65 22.05 2.23 -17.71
CA ALA A 65 20.65 2.46 -18.05
C ALA A 65 19.73 1.43 -17.37
N SER A 66 20.07 0.13 -17.43
CA SER A 66 19.30 -0.93 -16.76
C SER A 66 19.25 -0.74 -15.25
N VAL A 67 20.39 -0.45 -14.61
CA VAL A 67 20.44 -0.19 -13.15
C VAL A 67 19.59 1.02 -12.78
N ARG A 68 19.60 2.09 -13.59
CA ARG A 68 18.77 3.27 -13.36
C ARG A 68 17.28 2.96 -13.52
N ALA A 69 16.91 2.24 -14.59
CA ALA A 69 15.53 1.87 -14.88
C ALA A 69 14.93 0.97 -13.80
N THR A 70 15.71 0.02 -13.26
CA THR A 70 15.30 -0.81 -12.13
C THR A 70 15.05 0.02 -10.88
N LYS A 71 15.98 0.92 -10.52
CA LYS A 71 15.82 1.80 -9.34
C LYS A 71 14.60 2.73 -9.45
N SER A 72 14.43 3.40 -10.59
CA SER A 72 13.27 4.26 -10.81
C SER A 72 11.95 3.48 -10.84
N GLY A 73 11.99 2.21 -11.27
CA GLY A 73 10.83 1.32 -11.21
C GLY A 73 10.49 0.86 -9.80
N GLU A 74 11.50 0.56 -8.98
CA GLU A 74 11.35 0.18 -7.57
C GLU A 74 10.73 1.32 -6.74
N GLU A 75 11.21 2.56 -6.91
CA GLU A 75 10.71 3.74 -6.18
C GLU A 75 9.21 4.03 -6.47
N VAL A 76 8.78 3.92 -7.73
CA VAL A 76 7.36 4.11 -8.11
C VAL A 76 6.47 2.99 -7.55
N ILE A 77 6.97 1.75 -7.52
CA ILE A 77 6.25 0.60 -6.96
C ILE A 77 6.12 0.71 -5.44
N GLU A 78 7.17 1.15 -4.74
CA GLU A 78 7.17 1.32 -3.29
C GLU A 78 6.17 2.38 -2.84
N GLN A 79 6.14 3.55 -3.51
CA GLN A 79 5.18 4.61 -3.21
C GLN A 79 3.73 4.21 -3.48
N THR A 80 3.47 3.53 -4.61
CA THR A 80 2.12 3.01 -4.92
C THR A 80 1.65 1.98 -3.88
N ASN A 81 2.57 1.15 -3.39
CA ASN A 81 2.25 0.19 -2.33
C ASN A 81 1.99 0.89 -0.98
N ARG A 82 2.75 1.93 -0.62
CA ARG A 82 2.51 2.73 0.60
C ARG A 82 1.10 3.35 0.58
N LEU A 83 0.72 4.02 -0.51
CA LEU A 83 -0.64 4.57 -0.68
C LEU A 83 -1.74 3.53 -0.44
N ARG A 84 -1.63 2.36 -1.08
CA ARG A 84 -2.61 1.28 -0.92
C ARG A 84 -2.68 0.77 0.51
N VAL A 85 -1.54 0.60 1.18
CA VAL A 85 -1.47 0.11 2.56
C VAL A 85 -2.09 1.12 3.53
N VAL A 86 -1.79 2.41 3.37
CA VAL A 86 -2.37 3.49 4.18
C VAL A 86 -3.89 3.54 4.00
N GLN A 87 -4.37 3.52 2.76
CA GLN A 87 -5.80 3.54 2.48
C GLN A 87 -6.52 2.34 3.09
N GLN A 88 -5.96 1.13 2.96
CA GLN A 88 -6.51 -0.07 3.57
C GLN A 88 -6.51 -0.02 5.11
N PHE A 89 -5.45 0.54 5.70
CA PHE A 89 -5.34 0.74 7.13
C PHE A 89 -6.43 1.70 7.64
N VAL A 90 -6.48 2.93 7.11
CA VAL A 90 -7.45 3.97 7.49
C VAL A 90 -8.88 3.45 7.35
N ARG A 91 -9.21 2.89 6.19
CA ARG A 91 -10.53 2.30 5.93
C ARG A 91 -10.90 1.24 6.94
N ARG A 92 -9.98 0.32 7.25
CA ARG A 92 -10.22 -0.76 8.20
C ARG A 92 -10.43 -0.21 9.61
N GLN A 93 -9.62 0.74 10.07
CA GLN A 93 -9.75 1.30 11.41
C GLN A 93 -11.09 2.02 11.60
N LEU A 94 -11.49 2.86 10.63
CA LEU A 94 -12.78 3.54 10.62
C LEU A 94 -13.96 2.55 10.61
N MET A 95 -13.90 1.51 9.78
CA MET A 95 -14.93 0.46 9.74
C MET A 95 -15.06 -0.33 11.05
N GLN A 96 -14.00 -0.41 11.83
CA GLN A 96 -13.97 -1.13 13.11
C GLN A 96 -14.32 -0.25 14.32
N SER A 97 -14.69 1.01 14.08
CA SER A 97 -15.12 1.94 15.13
C SER A 97 -16.25 1.38 15.97
N ARG A 98 -16.25 1.72 17.25
CA ARG A 98 -17.21 1.24 18.26
C ARG A 98 -17.76 2.42 19.04
N ALA A 99 -19.04 2.34 19.41
CA ALA A 99 -19.71 3.30 20.29
C ALA A 99 -19.33 3.16 21.76
N LEU A 100 -18.04 3.25 22.05
CA LEU A 100 -17.52 3.32 23.40
C LEU A 100 -17.31 4.78 23.79
N ILE A 101 -17.44 5.05 25.09
CA ILE A 101 -17.24 6.39 25.66
C ILE A 101 -15.74 6.70 25.62
N ILE A 102 -15.37 7.77 24.90
CA ILE A 102 -14.04 8.37 24.90
C ILE A 102 -13.89 9.22 26.16
N GLU A 103 -14.87 10.09 26.40
CA GLU A 103 -14.86 11.07 27.47
C GLU A 103 -16.27 11.25 28.03
N GLN A 104 -16.36 11.53 29.33
CA GLN A 104 -17.59 11.90 30.02
C GLN A 104 -17.32 13.10 30.89
N PHE A 105 -18.03 14.20 30.62
CA PHE A 105 -17.90 15.46 31.35
C PHE A 105 -18.75 15.45 32.64
N GLU A 106 -18.44 16.37 33.57
CA GLU A 106 -19.14 16.48 34.85
C GLU A 106 -20.63 16.86 34.70
N ASP A 107 -20.99 17.56 33.62
CA ASP A 107 -22.36 17.94 33.28
C ASP A 107 -23.18 16.78 32.67
N GLY A 108 -22.53 15.63 32.43
CA GLY A 108 -23.13 14.43 31.88
C GLY A 108 -23.03 14.30 30.36
N GLU A 109 -22.37 15.24 29.67
CA GLU A 109 -22.08 15.10 28.23
C GLU A 109 -21.17 13.88 27.99
N ILE A 110 -21.52 13.05 27.00
CA ILE A 110 -20.80 11.83 26.66
C ILE A 110 -20.26 11.95 25.24
N VAL A 111 -18.96 11.77 25.10
CA VAL A 111 -18.30 11.71 23.80
C VAL A 111 -18.03 10.27 23.44
N ARG A 112 -18.51 9.83 22.27
CA ARG A 112 -18.17 8.55 21.64
C ARG A 112 -17.42 8.71 20.33
N PHE A 113 -17.57 9.86 19.68
CA PHE A 113 -16.94 10.20 18.42
C PHE A 113 -16.78 11.71 18.32
N GLN A 114 -15.67 12.19 17.77
CA GLN A 114 -15.47 13.60 17.43
C GLN A 114 -14.87 13.69 16.04
N GLY A 115 -15.16 14.77 15.33
CA GLY A 115 -14.46 15.07 14.10
C GLY A 115 -14.92 16.36 13.45
N ASP A 116 -13.98 16.96 12.73
CA ASP A 116 -14.17 18.11 11.85
C ASP A 116 -13.40 17.85 10.56
N ARG A 117 -13.16 18.90 9.77
CA ARG A 117 -12.42 18.78 8.49
C ARG A 117 -10.99 18.28 8.66
N ASP A 118 -10.36 18.58 9.79
CA ASP A 118 -8.93 18.35 9.99
C ASP A 118 -8.67 17.07 10.77
N HIS A 119 -9.59 16.59 11.61
CA HIS A 119 -9.37 15.37 12.37
C HIS A 119 -10.63 14.54 12.62
N VAL A 120 -10.40 13.26 12.92
CA VAL A 120 -11.45 12.32 13.36
C VAL A 120 -10.95 11.44 14.49
N ARG A 121 -11.65 11.49 15.63
CA ARG A 121 -11.33 10.77 16.87
C ARG A 121 -12.42 9.75 17.21
N PHE A 122 -12.02 8.49 17.36
CA PHE A 122 -12.94 7.37 17.52
C PHE A 122 -12.31 6.23 18.32
N VAL A 123 -13.15 5.31 18.79
CA VAL A 123 -12.66 4.10 19.49
C VAL A 123 -12.68 2.90 18.56
N SER A 124 -11.55 2.20 18.44
CA SER A 124 -11.42 1.01 17.58
C SER A 124 -10.41 0.02 18.15
N PRO A 125 -10.52 -1.30 17.88
CA PRO A 125 -9.47 -2.25 18.24
C PRO A 125 -8.18 -1.94 17.47
N MET A 126 -7.04 -2.11 18.14
CA MET A 126 -5.75 -2.15 17.46
C MET A 126 -5.57 -3.48 16.71
N PRO A 127 -4.85 -3.49 15.57
CA PRO A 127 -4.40 -4.73 14.94
C PRO A 127 -3.69 -5.63 15.96
N GLY A 128 -3.92 -6.94 15.89
CA GLY A 128 -3.49 -7.87 16.95
C GLY A 128 -1.98 -7.93 17.23
N TYR A 129 -1.14 -7.46 16.31
CA TYR A 129 0.31 -7.34 16.51
C TYR A 129 0.74 -6.04 17.23
N LEU A 130 -0.16 -5.05 17.33
CA LEU A 130 0.04 -3.77 18.02
C LEU A 130 -0.80 -3.65 19.30
N SER A 131 -1.79 -4.52 19.47
CA SER A 131 -2.68 -4.48 20.63
C SER A 131 -2.05 -5.17 21.83
N TYR A 132 -1.98 -4.46 22.97
CA TYR A 132 -1.78 -5.06 24.29
C TYR A 132 -3.08 -5.64 24.89
N GLY A 133 -4.13 -5.79 24.07
CA GLY A 133 -5.49 -6.10 24.48
C GLY A 133 -6.35 -4.84 24.66
N GLY A 134 -7.66 -4.97 24.40
CA GLY A 134 -8.65 -3.90 24.63
C GLY A 134 -8.82 -2.89 23.48
N PRO A 135 -9.82 -2.00 23.59
CA PRO A 135 -10.07 -0.91 22.66
C PRO A 135 -9.10 0.27 22.87
N TYR A 136 -8.87 1.03 21.80
CA TYR A 136 -7.99 2.19 21.79
C TYR A 136 -8.78 3.41 21.32
N VAL A 137 -8.52 4.56 21.94
CA VAL A 137 -8.85 5.86 21.32
C VAL A 137 -7.84 6.07 20.20
N GLN A 138 -8.33 6.37 19.02
CA GLN A 138 -7.56 6.56 17.80
C GLN A 138 -7.95 7.89 17.18
N GLU A 139 -6.97 8.59 16.62
CA GLU A 139 -7.18 9.83 15.90
C GLU A 139 -6.42 9.82 14.59
N LEU A 140 -7.11 10.21 13.54
CA LEU A 140 -6.51 10.56 12.26
C LEU A 140 -6.59 12.07 12.13
N SER A 141 -5.47 12.72 11.88
CA SER A 141 -5.33 14.17 11.84
C SER A 141 -4.62 14.59 10.55
N LEU A 142 -5.08 15.68 9.94
CA LEU A 142 -4.46 16.36 8.82
C LEU A 142 -3.68 17.55 9.37
N GLU A 143 -2.35 17.42 9.36
CA GLU A 143 -1.46 18.39 9.98
C GLU A 143 -0.55 19.05 8.94
N ARG A 144 -0.07 20.26 9.23
CA ARG A 144 0.93 20.92 8.39
C ARG A 144 2.31 20.31 8.66
N GLY A 145 2.83 19.62 7.66
CA GLY A 145 4.20 19.08 7.62
C GLY A 145 5.22 20.06 7.05
N SER A 146 6.43 19.57 6.74
CA SER A 146 7.50 20.40 6.18
C SER A 146 7.33 20.69 4.68
N GLU A 147 6.71 19.78 3.93
CA GLU A 147 6.56 19.86 2.47
C GLU A 147 5.09 19.77 2.00
N GLY A 148 4.13 20.02 2.89
CA GLY A 148 2.70 19.95 2.57
C GLY A 148 1.86 19.63 3.80
N MET A 149 0.66 19.10 3.57
CA MET A 149 -0.13 18.46 4.61
C MET A 149 0.33 17.01 4.81
N GLU A 150 0.15 16.49 6.02
CA GLU A 150 0.48 15.12 6.41
C GLU A 150 -0.74 14.47 7.06
N LEU A 151 -0.98 13.19 6.75
CA LEU A 151 -1.96 12.38 7.46
C LEU A 151 -1.27 11.67 8.62
N VAL A 152 -1.55 12.11 9.84
CA VAL A 152 -0.94 11.64 11.08
C VAL A 152 -1.92 10.76 11.86
N TYR A 153 -1.41 9.72 12.49
CA TYR A 153 -2.19 8.76 13.27
C TYR A 153 -1.72 8.69 14.72
N TYR A 154 -2.61 9.03 15.64
CA TYR A 154 -2.41 8.93 17.08
C TYR A 154 -3.26 7.82 17.68
N TYR A 155 -2.79 7.28 18.79
CA TYR A 155 -3.55 6.26 19.52
C TYR A 155 -3.15 6.18 20.99
N ALA A 156 -4.13 5.88 21.83
CA ALA A 156 -3.96 5.62 23.26
C ALA A 156 -4.89 4.49 23.70
N MET A 157 -4.50 3.74 24.74
CA MET A 157 -5.38 2.72 25.31
C MET A 157 -6.59 3.39 25.94
N LEU A 158 -7.80 2.90 25.67
CA LEU A 158 -9.03 3.50 26.23
C LEU A 158 -9.08 3.42 27.76
N ASN A 159 -8.55 2.33 28.31
CA ASN A 159 -8.50 2.15 29.75
C ASN A 159 -7.48 3.11 30.38
N GLY A 160 -7.96 4.02 31.22
CA GLY A 160 -7.13 5.10 31.79
C GLY A 160 -6.82 6.21 30.80
N TYR A 161 -7.61 6.33 29.73
CA TYR A 161 -7.54 7.48 28.84
C TYR A 161 -7.99 8.74 29.58
N GLU A 162 -7.17 9.77 29.53
CA GLU A 162 -7.48 11.11 30.02
C GLU A 162 -7.58 12.06 28.81
N THR A 163 -8.44 13.07 28.92
CA THR A 163 -8.60 14.11 27.90
C THR A 163 -7.25 14.78 27.62
N GLY A 164 -6.90 14.90 26.34
CA GLY A 164 -5.61 15.45 25.92
C GLY A 164 -4.46 14.42 25.88
N ALA A 165 -4.65 13.17 26.31
CA ALA A 165 -3.58 12.16 26.27
C ALA A 165 -3.04 11.86 24.84
N LEU A 166 -3.83 12.13 23.80
CA LEU A 166 -3.36 12.06 22.41
C LEU A 166 -2.48 13.26 22.04
N GLU A 167 -2.84 14.46 22.49
CA GLU A 167 -2.11 15.71 22.26
C GLU A 167 -0.75 15.72 22.99
N ASP A 168 -0.69 15.08 24.16
CA ASP A 168 0.56 14.88 24.92
C ASP A 168 1.48 13.81 24.29
N THR A 169 0.96 12.98 23.37
CA THR A 169 1.77 11.99 22.66
C THR A 169 2.54 12.69 21.54
N THR A 170 3.79 13.06 21.82
CA THR A 170 4.66 13.78 20.86
C THR A 170 5.01 12.95 19.60
N ASP A 171 4.74 11.64 19.60
CA ASP A 171 5.14 10.72 18.52
C ASP A 171 3.92 10.19 17.72
N GLY A 172 3.18 11.11 17.09
CA GLY A 172 2.21 10.75 16.06
C GLY A 172 2.86 9.97 14.92
N ARG A 173 2.16 8.99 14.35
CA ARG A 173 2.69 8.21 13.21
C ARG A 173 2.24 8.83 11.90
N VAL A 174 3.18 9.41 11.16
CA VAL A 174 2.94 9.91 9.80
C VAL A 174 2.63 8.75 8.86
N LEU A 175 1.38 8.66 8.39
CA LEU A 175 0.93 7.65 7.44
C LEU A 175 1.29 8.07 6.02
N MET A 176 1.09 9.34 5.70
CA MET A 176 1.28 9.92 4.37
C MET A 176 1.79 11.36 4.47
N GLU A 177 2.71 11.69 3.57
CA GLU A 177 3.32 13.02 3.39
C GLU A 177 2.91 13.56 2.01
N ASP A 178 3.28 14.80 1.71
CA ASP A 178 3.09 15.45 0.40
C ASP A 178 1.62 15.55 -0.04
N ILE A 179 0.71 15.78 0.91
CA ILE A 179 -0.71 16.03 0.62
C ILE A 179 -0.86 17.53 0.31
N GLY A 180 -1.51 17.85 -0.81
CA GLY A 180 -1.79 19.24 -1.21
C GLY A 180 -2.92 19.85 -0.39
N ASP A 181 -4.07 19.17 -0.39
CA ASP A 181 -5.25 19.54 0.38
C ASP A 181 -5.99 18.29 0.84
N GLY A 182 -6.80 18.40 1.88
CA GLY A 182 -7.60 17.28 2.33
C GLY A 182 -8.61 17.66 3.39
N GLU A 183 -9.63 16.82 3.52
CA GLU A 183 -10.66 16.97 4.55
C GLU A 183 -11.30 15.64 4.93
N PHE A 184 -11.78 15.58 6.17
CA PHE A 184 -12.75 14.59 6.61
C PHE A 184 -14.18 15.11 6.41
N ILE A 185 -15.06 14.22 5.98
CA ILE A 185 -16.50 14.47 5.87
C ILE A 185 -17.28 13.33 6.52
N PHE A 186 -18.46 13.64 7.03
CA PHE A 186 -19.26 12.72 7.84
C PHE A 186 -20.65 12.58 7.23
N LEU A 187 -21.10 11.33 7.06
CA LEU A 187 -22.45 11.04 6.59
C LEU A 187 -23.38 10.98 7.80
N ASP A 188 -24.28 11.96 7.87
CA ASP A 188 -25.34 12.03 8.86
C ASP A 188 -26.72 11.72 8.25
N PHE A 189 -27.74 11.68 9.09
CA PHE A 189 -29.14 11.60 8.71
C PHE A 189 -30.00 12.50 9.58
N ASP A 190 -31.05 13.05 8.98
CA ASP A 190 -32.08 13.79 9.69
C ASP A 190 -33.00 12.80 10.43
N PRO A 191 -33.22 12.94 11.75
CA PRO A 191 -34.04 12.00 12.52
C PRO A 191 -35.54 12.09 12.24
N GLU A 192 -36.05 13.21 11.72
CA GLU A 192 -37.45 13.42 11.39
C GLU A 192 -37.78 12.89 9.99
N THR A 193 -36.93 13.20 9.01
CA THR A 193 -37.16 12.85 7.60
C THR A 193 -36.49 11.53 7.20
N GLY A 194 -35.41 11.14 7.89
CA GLY A 194 -34.59 9.99 7.56
C GLY A 194 -33.65 10.22 6.37
N GLU A 195 -33.58 11.44 5.84
CA GLU A 195 -32.71 11.79 4.71
C GLU A 195 -31.25 11.88 5.13
N THR A 196 -30.34 11.37 4.31
CA THR A 196 -28.90 11.40 4.60
C THR A 196 -28.23 12.60 3.95
N PHE A 197 -27.29 13.23 4.66
CA PHE A 197 -26.52 14.36 4.15
C PHE A 197 -25.06 14.28 4.62
N TRP A 198 -24.15 14.85 3.84
CA TRP A 198 -22.74 14.98 4.23
C TRP A 198 -22.52 16.31 4.94
N THR A 199 -21.76 16.28 6.02
CA THR A 199 -21.31 17.45 6.80
C THR A 199 -19.79 17.38 6.98
N ASP A 200 -19.17 18.52 7.16
CA ASP A 200 -17.73 18.68 7.40
C ASP A 200 -17.41 18.86 8.90
N LEU A 201 -18.44 18.93 9.74
CA LEU A 201 -18.37 18.96 11.20
C LEU A 201 -19.33 17.94 11.80
N TRP A 202 -18.85 17.15 12.75
CA TRP A 202 -19.68 16.21 13.50
C TRP A 202 -20.21 16.84 14.80
N GLU A 203 -21.45 17.30 14.77
CA GLU A 203 -22.10 18.00 15.90
C GLU A 203 -22.71 17.06 16.95
N GLU A 204 -22.57 15.75 16.77
CA GLU A 204 -23.36 14.73 17.46
C GLU A 204 -22.47 13.75 18.24
N PRO A 205 -21.74 14.25 19.26
CA PRO A 205 -20.63 13.52 19.89
C PRO A 205 -21.06 12.23 20.58
N GLU A 206 -22.33 12.12 20.97
CA GLU A 206 -22.87 10.93 21.62
C GLU A 206 -23.05 9.72 20.68
N ARG A 207 -23.02 9.93 19.36
CA ARG A 207 -23.26 8.91 18.33
C ARG A 207 -22.19 8.92 17.24
N LEU A 208 -22.14 7.84 16.47
CA LEU A 208 -21.21 7.70 15.35
C LEU A 208 -21.90 8.13 14.05
N PRO A 209 -21.15 8.67 13.08
CA PRO A 209 -21.65 8.88 11.73
C PRO A 209 -21.99 7.56 11.04
N LEU A 210 -22.80 7.62 9.99
CA LEU A 210 -23.08 6.45 9.15
C LEU A 210 -21.86 6.04 8.34
N ALA A 211 -21.05 7.03 7.91
CA ALA A 211 -19.80 6.84 7.22
C ALA A 211 -18.87 8.04 7.43
N VAL A 212 -17.57 7.79 7.30
CA VAL A 212 -16.53 8.84 7.25
C VAL A 212 -15.92 8.81 5.84
N GLY A 213 -15.89 9.96 5.19
CA GLY A 213 -15.14 10.20 3.97
C GLY A 213 -13.78 10.81 4.31
N VAL A 214 -12.74 10.32 3.65
CA VAL A 214 -11.39 10.89 3.71
C VAL A 214 -11.04 11.33 2.30
N LEU A 215 -11.08 12.64 2.06
CA LEU A 215 -10.83 13.27 0.78
C LEU A 215 -9.44 13.88 0.81
N LEU A 216 -8.51 13.39 -0.01
CA LEU A 216 -7.16 13.93 -0.11
C LEU A 216 -6.86 14.26 -1.57
N ASP A 217 -6.24 15.42 -1.80
CA ASP A 217 -5.58 15.77 -3.04
C ASP A 217 -4.07 15.63 -2.87
N LEU A 218 -3.44 14.86 -3.75
CA LEU A 218 -2.01 14.60 -3.69
C LEU A 218 -1.30 15.51 -4.69
N GLU A 219 -0.34 16.32 -4.21
CA GLU A 219 0.53 17.10 -5.08
C GLU A 219 1.57 16.17 -5.72
N SER A 220 1.15 15.36 -6.69
CA SER A 220 2.03 14.36 -7.30
C SER A 220 2.45 14.71 -8.73
N ASP A 221 3.74 15.01 -8.90
CA ASP A 221 4.43 15.01 -10.21
C ASP A 221 4.40 13.65 -10.93
N ARG A 222 3.96 12.59 -10.22
CA ARG A 222 4.04 11.18 -10.65
C ARG A 222 2.66 10.57 -10.97
N GLY A 223 1.58 11.35 -10.91
CA GLY A 223 0.23 10.92 -11.29
C GLY A 223 -0.43 9.95 -10.31
N LEU A 224 0.00 9.92 -9.04
CA LEU A 224 -0.69 9.19 -7.98
C LEU A 224 -2.01 9.92 -7.65
N VAL A 225 -3.09 9.16 -7.57
CA VAL A 225 -4.43 9.67 -7.23
C VAL A 225 -4.90 8.97 -5.95
N TRP A 226 -5.32 9.75 -4.96
CA TRP A 226 -6.00 9.23 -3.79
C TRP A 226 -7.39 8.70 -4.21
N PRO A 227 -7.69 7.40 -4.06
CA PRO A 227 -9.00 6.88 -4.36
C PRO A 227 -10.01 7.30 -3.29
N ASP A 228 -11.22 7.67 -3.69
CA ASP A 228 -12.33 8.00 -2.79
C ASP A 228 -12.43 6.98 -1.64
N LEU A 229 -12.09 7.43 -0.42
CA LEU A 229 -12.14 6.60 0.77
C LEU A 229 -13.39 6.95 1.56
N ILE A 230 -14.46 6.19 1.30
CA ILE A 230 -15.65 6.19 2.13
C ILE A 230 -15.67 4.91 2.97
N ALA A 231 -15.63 5.10 4.29
CA ALA A 231 -15.63 4.04 5.29
C ALA A 231 -16.95 4.07 6.07
N PRO A 232 -17.86 3.08 5.88
CA PRO A 232 -19.04 2.97 6.72
C PRO A 232 -18.61 2.64 8.14
N VAL A 233 -19.23 3.29 9.12
CA VAL A 233 -18.91 3.10 10.54
C VAL A 233 -19.97 2.18 11.15
N MET A 234 -19.54 1.24 12.00
CA MET A 234 -20.49 0.35 12.67
C MET A 234 -21.38 1.13 13.64
N VAL A 235 -22.62 1.36 13.22
CA VAL A 235 -23.67 1.93 14.07
C VAL A 235 -24.02 0.93 15.17
N ASP A 236 -24.03 1.38 16.41
CA ASP A 236 -24.39 0.54 17.56
C ASP A 236 -25.83 0.02 17.44
N THR A 237 -25.99 -1.29 17.62
CA THR A 237 -27.28 -1.99 17.66
C THR A 237 -28.06 -1.72 18.95
N SER A 238 -27.43 -1.12 19.97
CA SER A 238 -28.12 -0.65 21.17
C SER A 238 -29.13 0.47 20.84
N GLN A 239 -28.86 1.28 19.81
CA GLN A 239 -29.73 2.39 19.40
C GLN A 239 -30.96 1.93 18.60
N SER A 240 -30.86 0.86 17.81
CA SER A 240 -32.02 0.29 17.10
C SER A 240 -33.06 -0.27 18.09
N ARG A 241 -32.62 -0.76 19.26
CA ARG A 241 -33.52 -1.13 20.37
C ARG A 241 -34.20 0.08 21.01
N ALA A 242 -33.49 1.19 21.24
CA ALA A 242 -34.09 2.41 21.79
C ALA A 242 -35.12 3.05 20.84
N ARG A 243 -34.85 3.06 19.51
CA ARG A 243 -35.81 3.52 18.48
C ARG A 243 -37.08 2.67 18.44
N SER A 244 -36.94 1.34 18.47
CA SER A 244 -38.09 0.43 18.52
C SER A 244 -38.98 0.71 19.74
N VAL A 245 -38.38 0.96 20.90
CA VAL A 245 -39.12 1.20 22.14
C VAL A 245 -39.84 2.56 22.13
N ARG A 246 -39.22 3.65 21.65
CA ARG A 246 -39.89 4.97 21.54
C ARG A 246 -41.03 4.95 20.52
N SER A 247 -40.78 4.43 19.32
CA SER A 247 -41.81 4.32 18.27
C SER A 247 -43.01 3.49 18.72
N THR A 248 -42.76 2.37 19.41
CA THR A 248 -43.85 1.53 19.96
C THR A 248 -44.59 2.25 21.09
N ARG A 249 -43.88 2.98 21.96
CA ARG A 249 -44.50 3.74 23.07
C ARG A 249 -45.39 4.86 22.54
N ASP A 250 -44.95 5.62 21.54
CA ASP A 250 -45.74 6.69 20.93
C ASP A 250 -46.96 6.14 20.17
N MET A 251 -46.81 4.97 19.53
CA MET A 251 -47.93 4.25 18.91
C MET A 251 -48.96 3.77 19.94
N MET A 252 -48.53 3.26 21.10
CA MET A 252 -49.42 2.85 22.19
C MET A 252 -50.14 4.03 22.86
N ILE A 253 -49.47 5.17 23.01
CA ILE A 253 -50.08 6.39 23.57
C ILE A 253 -51.16 6.94 22.62
N ARG A 254 -50.90 6.92 21.31
CA ARG A 254 -51.86 7.34 20.29
C ARG A 254 -53.11 6.45 20.22
N GLN A 255 -52.98 5.14 20.44
CA GLN A 255 -54.13 4.22 20.51
C GLN A 255 -55.00 4.38 21.76
N ARG A 256 -54.44 4.83 22.90
CA ARG A 256 -55.21 5.08 24.13
C ARG A 256 -56.01 6.38 24.12
N GLY A 257 -55.62 7.36 23.29
CA GLY A 257 -56.36 8.63 23.14
C GLY A 257 -57.57 8.55 22.20
N ALA A 258 -57.73 7.47 21.44
CA ALA A 258 -58.78 7.33 20.42
C ALA A 258 -60.04 6.56 20.89
N GLY A 259 -60.12 6.22 22.18
CA GLY A 259 -61.19 5.37 22.74
C GLY A 259 -62.24 6.05 23.62
N ASP A 260 -62.18 7.37 23.82
CA ASP A 260 -63.06 8.09 24.76
C ASP A 260 -63.82 9.27 24.13
N SER A 261 -64.23 9.11 22.87
CA SER A 261 -65.09 10.06 22.17
C SER A 261 -66.24 9.32 21.47
N ASP A 262 -67.08 8.67 22.26
CA ASP A 262 -68.47 8.40 21.87
C ASP A 262 -69.31 8.18 23.14
N ARG A 263 -69.90 9.27 23.62
CA ARG A 263 -71.06 9.30 24.52
C ARG A 263 -72.03 10.36 24.03
#